data_AF-A0A9D8D996-F1
#
_entry.id   AF-A0A9D8D996-F1
#
_cell.length_a   1.000
_cell.length_b   1.000
_cell.length_c   1.000
_cell.angle_alpha   90.00
_cell.angle_beta   90.00
_cell.angle_gamma   90.00
#
_symmetry.space_group_name_H-M   'P 1'
#
loop_
_entity.id
_entity.type
_entity.pdbx_description
1 polymer ?
#
loop_
_entity_poly.entity_id
_entity_poly.type
_entity_poly.pdbx_seq_one_letter_code
_entity_poly.pdbx_strand_id
1 'polypeptide(L)'
;MQRLALALILAGASLSAAAPAGAATFTVGSSDDEADLALDGTCDIAPGAAVECTLRAALQEANDTGAADLIELPRLDDPYELSLGGPGEDDAAGRDLEWWRR
;
A
#
# COMPACT_ATOMS: atom_id res chain seq x y z
N MET A 1 22.52 40.61 24.30
CA MET A 1 22.82 39.68 23.17
C MET A 1 22.74 38.20 23.55
N GLN A 2 22.90 37.81 24.83
CA GLN A 2 22.83 36.43 25.34
C GLN A 2 21.51 35.67 25.04
N ARG A 3 20.37 36.37 25.01
CA ARG A 3 19.04 35.75 24.85
C ARG A 3 18.72 35.33 23.41
N LEU A 4 19.31 36.00 22.43
CA LEU A 4 19.16 35.69 21.00
C LEU A 4 19.91 34.41 20.64
N ALA A 5 21.09 34.19 21.25
CA ALA A 5 21.90 33.00 21.03
C ALA A 5 21.20 31.72 21.51
N LEU A 6 20.46 31.77 22.62
CA LEU A 6 19.75 30.60 23.16
C LEU A 6 18.55 30.18 22.29
N ALA A 7 17.85 31.14 21.67
CA ALA A 7 16.72 30.86 20.81
C ALA A 7 17.13 30.17 19.49
N LEU A 8 18.30 30.53 18.94
CA LEU A 8 18.85 29.88 17.74
C LEU A 8 19.32 28.44 18.00
N ILE A 9 19.83 28.15 19.22
CA ILE A 9 20.27 26.79 19.58
C ILE A 9 19.07 25.85 19.78
N LEU A 10 17.94 26.35 20.32
CA LEU A 10 16.71 25.54 20.43
C LEU A 10 16.02 25.30 19.08
N ALA A 11 16.08 26.25 18.15
CA ALA A 11 15.47 26.10 16.82
C ALA A 11 16.22 25.13 15.89
N GLY A 12 17.54 24.95 16.12
CA GLY A 12 18.37 24.03 15.33
C GLY A 12 18.27 22.56 15.75
N ALA A 13 17.77 22.25 16.95
CA ALA A 13 17.78 20.90 17.52
C ALA A 13 16.59 20.02 17.10
N SER A 14 15.59 20.56 16.40
CA SER A 14 14.36 19.86 16.04
C SER A 14 14.35 19.25 14.63
N LEU A 15 15.48 19.25 13.91
CA LEU A 15 15.59 18.54 12.64
C LEU A 15 15.84 17.05 12.91
N SER A 16 14.81 16.34 13.37
CA SER A 16 14.82 14.88 13.39
C SER A 16 15.00 14.39 11.96
N ALA A 17 16.08 13.64 11.72
CA ALA A 17 16.28 12.97 10.44
C ALA A 17 15.08 12.06 10.18
N ALA A 18 14.35 12.31 9.09
CA ALA A 18 13.30 11.39 8.65
C ALA A 18 13.97 10.03 8.40
N ALA A 19 13.58 9.02 9.18
CA ALA A 19 13.95 7.65 8.87
C ALA A 19 13.39 7.30 7.48
N PRO A 20 14.07 6.44 6.70
CA PRO A 20 13.49 5.94 5.46
C PRO A 20 12.13 5.33 5.80
N ALA A 21 11.07 5.82 5.13
CA ALA A 21 9.77 5.19 5.19
C ALA A 21 9.95 3.75 4.68
N GLY A 22 9.45 2.77 5.44
CA GLY A 22 9.57 1.35 5.11
C GLY A 22 8.71 1.02 3.89
N ALA A 23 9.18 1.40 2.71
CA ALA A 23 8.51 1.10 1.45
C ALA A 23 8.64 -0.39 1.14
N ALA A 24 7.51 -1.04 0.92
CA ALA A 24 7.42 -2.42 0.45
C ALA A 24 7.39 -2.46 -1.09
N THR A 25 7.73 -3.63 -1.63
CA THR A 25 7.49 -3.96 -3.04
C THR A 25 6.56 -5.15 -3.12
N PHE A 26 5.42 -4.99 -3.79
CA PHE A 26 4.46 -6.06 -4.05
C PHE A 26 4.50 -6.40 -5.55
N THR A 27 4.91 -7.63 -5.87
CA THR A 27 5.01 -8.10 -7.27
C THR A 27 3.77 -8.92 -7.62
N VAL A 28 2.95 -8.40 -8.53
CA VAL A 28 1.72 -9.08 -8.96
C VAL A 28 2.06 -10.29 -9.82
N GLY A 29 1.44 -11.43 -9.52
CA GLY A 29 1.66 -12.71 -10.22
C GLY A 29 0.42 -13.29 -10.89
N SER A 30 -0.78 -12.81 -10.52
CA SER A 30 -2.06 -13.27 -11.07
C SER A 30 -2.86 -12.11 -11.67
N SER A 31 -3.58 -12.39 -12.76
CA SER A 31 -4.56 -11.48 -13.38
C SER A 31 -5.93 -11.51 -12.69
N ASP A 32 -6.13 -12.45 -11.78
CA ASP A 32 -7.39 -12.60 -11.05
C ASP A 32 -7.64 -11.40 -10.11
N ASP A 33 -8.90 -11.25 -9.73
CA ASP A 33 -9.40 -10.08 -9.02
C ASP A 33 -9.85 -10.41 -7.59
N GLU A 34 -8.93 -11.01 -6.83
CA GLU A 34 -9.20 -11.46 -5.47
C GLU A 34 -8.55 -10.53 -4.44
N ALA A 35 -9.20 -10.38 -3.29
CA ALA A 35 -8.67 -9.59 -2.17
C ALA A 35 -7.54 -10.35 -1.46
N ASP A 36 -6.68 -9.61 -0.76
CA ASP A 36 -5.68 -10.22 0.11
C ASP A 36 -6.36 -11.04 1.22
N LEU A 37 -5.75 -12.17 1.60
CA LEU A 37 -6.23 -13.01 2.68
C LEU A 37 -6.20 -12.27 4.03
N ALA A 38 -5.17 -11.48 4.27
CA ALA A 38 -4.98 -10.69 5.48
C ALA A 38 -3.94 -9.58 5.28
N LEU A 39 -4.30 -8.34 5.60
CA LEU A 39 -3.37 -7.20 5.58
C LEU A 39 -2.29 -7.38 6.65
N ASP A 40 -1.16 -7.95 6.25
CA ASP A 40 -0.06 -8.33 7.14
C ASP A 40 1.33 -7.96 6.60
N GLY A 41 1.37 -7.25 5.47
CA GLY A 41 2.58 -6.90 4.73
C GLY A 41 2.99 -7.96 3.71
N THR A 42 2.19 -9.02 3.51
CA THR A 42 2.42 -10.08 2.54
C THR A 42 1.25 -10.13 1.56
N CYS A 43 1.51 -9.79 0.29
CA CYS A 43 0.48 -9.89 -0.74
C CYS A 43 0.19 -11.35 -1.09
N ASP A 44 -0.87 -11.96 -0.56
CA ASP A 44 -1.25 -13.35 -0.84
C ASP A 44 -2.78 -13.58 -0.65
N ILE A 45 -3.44 -14.15 -1.66
CA ILE A 45 -4.90 -14.37 -1.60
C ILE A 45 -5.31 -15.69 -0.93
N ALA A 46 -4.36 -16.62 -0.69
CA ALA A 46 -4.67 -17.93 -0.13
C ALA A 46 -3.50 -18.52 0.68
N PRO A 47 -3.76 -19.34 1.71
CA PRO A 47 -2.69 -20.00 2.45
C PRO A 47 -2.04 -21.08 1.57
N GLY A 48 -0.73 -20.95 1.29
CA GLY A 48 -0.04 -21.87 0.41
C GLY A 48 1.48 -21.75 0.45
N ALA A 49 2.15 -22.56 -0.37
CA ALA A 49 3.60 -22.48 -0.54
C ALA A 49 4.02 -21.49 -1.65
N ALA A 50 3.09 -21.16 -2.56
CA ALA A 50 3.29 -20.17 -3.59
C ALA A 50 2.43 -18.96 -3.25
N VAL A 51 3.05 -17.79 -3.25
CA VAL A 51 2.36 -16.52 -3.04
C VAL A 51 1.57 -16.19 -4.30
N GLU A 52 0.26 -16.02 -4.15
CA GLU A 52 -0.63 -15.61 -5.22
C GLU A 52 -1.05 -14.17 -5.01
N CYS A 53 -0.24 -13.26 -5.52
CA CYS A 53 -0.48 -11.81 -5.41
C CYS A 53 -1.28 -11.31 -6.61
N THR A 54 -2.50 -10.83 -6.38
CA THR A 54 -3.32 -10.14 -7.37
C THR A 54 -3.05 -8.63 -7.32
N LEU A 55 -3.48 -7.89 -8.35
CA LEU A 55 -3.41 -6.42 -8.34
C LEU A 55 -4.22 -5.84 -7.17
N ARG A 56 -5.39 -6.40 -6.88
CA ARG A 56 -6.25 -5.96 -5.77
C ARG A 56 -5.56 -6.19 -4.42
N ALA A 57 -5.01 -7.37 -4.17
CA ALA A 57 -4.28 -7.68 -2.94
C ALA A 57 -3.07 -6.73 -2.75
N ALA A 58 -2.26 -6.52 -3.79
CA ALA A 58 -1.11 -5.62 -3.74
C ALA A 58 -1.52 -4.17 -3.43
N LEU A 59 -2.64 -3.72 -4.00
CA LEU A 59 -3.19 -2.40 -3.71
C LEU A 59 -3.67 -2.30 -2.27
N GLN A 60 -4.35 -3.32 -1.74
CA GLN A 60 -4.83 -3.31 -0.36
C GLN A 60 -3.68 -3.22 0.65
N GLU A 61 -2.65 -4.04 0.46
CA GLU A 61 -1.43 -4.04 1.27
C GLU A 61 -0.73 -2.67 1.26
N ALA A 62 -0.52 -2.10 0.06
CA ALA A 62 0.11 -0.78 -0.07
C ALA A 62 -0.66 0.35 0.64
N ASN A 63 -1.97 0.21 0.86
CA ASN A 63 -2.75 1.21 1.61
C ASN A 63 -2.63 1.04 3.10
N ASP A 64 -2.48 -0.19 3.57
CA ASP A 64 -2.37 -0.48 4.99
C ASP A 64 -1.04 0.06 5.55
N THR A 65 0.04 -0.01 4.75
CA THR A 65 1.35 0.51 5.17
C THR A 65 1.35 2.04 5.38
N GLY A 66 0.55 2.77 4.59
CA GLY A 66 0.59 4.23 4.51
C GLY A 66 1.94 4.80 4.03
N ALA A 67 2.82 3.96 3.48
CA ALA A 67 4.13 4.32 2.95
C ALA A 67 4.08 4.54 1.42
N ALA A 68 5.20 4.95 0.84
CA ALA A 68 5.34 5.09 -0.61
C ALA A 68 5.83 3.77 -1.21
N ASP A 69 4.93 2.80 -1.33
CA ASP A 69 5.23 1.45 -1.80
C ASP A 69 5.33 1.35 -3.33
N LEU A 70 5.98 0.28 -3.81
CA LEU A 70 6.07 -0.05 -5.23
C LEU A 70 5.21 -1.28 -5.54
N ILE A 71 4.26 -1.14 -6.46
CA ILE A 71 3.54 -2.27 -7.04
C ILE A 71 4.16 -2.57 -8.40
N GLU A 72 4.81 -3.73 -8.52
CA GLU A 72 5.37 -4.20 -9.77
C GLU A 72 4.33 -4.98 -10.57
N LEU A 73 4.12 -4.58 -11.82
CA LEU A 73 3.22 -5.24 -12.77
C LEU A 73 4.03 -5.92 -13.87
N PRO A 74 4.37 -7.20 -13.74
CA PRO A 74 4.90 -7.99 -14.84
C PRO A 74 3.95 -7.98 -16.03
N ARG A 75 4.51 -8.24 -17.22
CA ARG A 75 3.68 -8.56 -18.37
C ARG A 75 3.12 -9.97 -18.17
N LEU A 76 1.81 -10.07 -17.98
CA LEU A 76 1.06 -11.31 -18.08
C LEU A 76 0.48 -11.48 -19.49
N ASP A 77 0.03 -12.69 -19.81
CA ASP A 77 -0.66 -12.98 -21.07
C ASP A 77 -2.09 -12.42 -21.07
N ASP A 78 -2.75 -12.41 -19.90
CA ASP A 78 -4.08 -11.87 -19.66
C ASP A 78 -4.04 -10.46 -19.02
N PRO A 79 -5.02 -9.59 -19.30
CA PRO A 79 -5.12 -8.30 -18.63
C PRO A 79 -5.47 -8.46 -17.14
N TYR A 80 -5.02 -7.54 -16.30
CA TYR A 80 -5.51 -7.41 -14.92
C TYR A 80 -6.95 -6.88 -14.96
N GLU A 81 -7.93 -7.76 -14.74
CA GLU A 81 -9.32 -7.35 -14.64
C GLU A 81 -9.60 -6.88 -13.21
N LEU A 82 -10.20 -5.69 -13.05
CA LEU A 82 -10.67 -5.19 -11.76
C LEU A 82 -12.17 -4.94 -11.85
N SER A 83 -12.91 -5.72 -11.10
CA SER A 83 -14.34 -5.64 -10.92
C SER A 83 -14.63 -4.60 -9.84
N LEU A 84 -15.07 -3.43 -10.27
CA LEU A 84 -15.67 -2.47 -9.36
C LEU A 84 -17.08 -2.97 -9.04
N GLY A 85 -17.33 -3.33 -7.79
CA GLY A 85 -18.69 -3.61 -7.31
C GLY A 85 -19.66 -2.48 -7.71
N GLY A 86 -20.92 -2.84 -7.91
CA GLY A 86 -22.00 -1.90 -8.13
C GLY A 86 -22.13 -0.92 -6.95
N PRO A 87 -22.75 0.25 -7.15
CA PRO A 87 -22.99 1.18 -6.04
C PRO A 87 -23.80 0.50 -4.92
N GLY A 88 -23.24 0.42 -3.70
CA GLY A 88 -23.92 -0.11 -2.51
C GLY A 88 -23.72 -1.62 -2.26
N GLU A 89 -22.76 -2.27 -2.89
CA GLU A 89 -22.32 -3.61 -2.51
C GLU A 89 -21.36 -3.48 -1.31
N ASP A 90 -21.84 -3.90 -0.12
CA ASP A 90 -21.10 -3.85 1.16
C ASP A 90 -20.05 -4.97 1.30
N ASP A 91 -19.77 -5.69 0.21
CA ASP A 91 -18.72 -6.69 0.21
C ASP A 91 -17.38 -5.99 0.38
N ALA A 92 -16.56 -6.49 1.31
CA ALA A 92 -15.28 -5.86 1.69
C ALA A 92 -14.36 -5.62 0.48
N ALA A 93 -14.52 -6.43 -0.58
CA ALA A 93 -13.79 -6.35 -1.84
C ALA A 93 -14.32 -5.27 -2.82
N GLY A 94 -15.49 -4.68 -2.60
CA GLY A 94 -15.97 -3.55 -3.42
C GLY A 94 -15.60 -2.19 -2.81
N ARG A 95 -15.55 -2.15 -1.48
CA ARG A 95 -15.37 -0.92 -0.69
C ARG A 95 -13.91 -0.50 -0.53
N ASP A 96 -12.98 -1.44 -0.68
CA ASP A 96 -11.54 -1.27 -0.67
C ASP A 96 -11.00 -0.46 -1.86
N LEU A 97 -11.74 -0.25 -2.94
CA LEU A 97 -11.33 0.59 -4.08
C LEU A 97 -12.05 1.95 -4.13
N GLU A 98 -12.96 2.23 -3.19
CA GLU A 98 -13.75 3.47 -3.14
C GLU A 98 -12.89 4.74 -2.93
N TRP A 99 -11.71 4.59 -2.31
CA TRP A 99 -10.82 5.71 -2.00
C TRP A 99 -10.11 6.29 -3.25
N TRP A 100 -10.04 5.57 -4.37
CA TRP A 100 -9.49 6.07 -5.65
C TRP A 100 -10.48 6.88 -6.50
N ARG A 101 -11.77 6.88 -6.15
CA ARG A 101 -12.81 7.57 -6.94
C ARG A 101 -12.89 9.09 -6.70
N ARG A 102 -11.93 9.68 -5.98
CA ARG A 102 -11.92 11.13 -5.64
C ARG A 102 -10.75 11.88 -6.25
#